data_AF-A0A950QCK7-F1
#
_entry.id   AF-A0A950QCK7-F1
#
_cell.length_a   1.000
_cell.length_b   1.000
_cell.length_c   1.000
_cell.angle_alpha   90.00
_cell.angle_beta   90.00
_cell.angle_gamma   90.00
#
_symmetry.space_group_name_H-M   'P 1'
#
loop_
_entity.id
_entity.type
_entity.pdbx_description
1 polymer ?
#
loop_
_entity_poly.entity_id
_entity_poly.type
_entity_poly.pdbx_seq_one_letter_code
_entity_poly.pdbx_strand_id
1 'polypeptide(L)'
;QAIEPKTKGDQDKLGLALTRLAQEDPTFRMRTDEETQQTIIAGMGELHLEIILDRLRREFKVEANVGKPQVAYKEAITKTVEKEGRFVRQTGGKGQYGDVWLRVEPQAPGTGFVFEWKIVGGAIPREYQKAVQEGVRESAQSGVLAGFPVMDFKAEAFDGSYHEVDSSEMAFKIAASMAWKECNRSAGPILLEPIMKVEVTTPKEYMGAINGDLSRRRGAIQSTEEAPGGAQVIMAHVPLSEMFGYATDMRSATQGRATYTMEFSHYEKAPRSVEEEIVAKAAGKKLAPA
;
A
#
# COMPACT_ATOMS: atom_id res chain seq x y z
N GLN A 1 -7.64 -14.21 -2.88
CA GLN A 1 -7.93 -14.18 -1.43
C GLN A 1 -6.60 -14.09 -0.68
N ALA A 2 -6.58 -13.51 0.52
CA ALA A 2 -5.40 -13.57 1.38
C ALA A 2 -5.51 -14.76 2.34
N ILE A 3 -4.39 -15.45 2.53
CA ILE A 3 -4.24 -16.57 3.44
C ILE A 3 -3.23 -16.17 4.51
N GLU A 4 -3.62 -16.33 5.76
CA GLU A 4 -2.74 -16.15 6.91
C GLU A 4 -2.65 -17.47 7.70
N PRO A 5 -1.42 -18.00 7.93
CA PRO A 5 -1.23 -19.17 8.78
C PRO A 5 -1.51 -18.81 10.24
N LYS A 6 -2.15 -19.70 10.99
CA LYS A 6 -2.42 -19.45 12.43
C LYS A 6 -1.17 -19.54 13.30
N THR A 7 -0.19 -20.35 12.91
CA THR A 7 1.05 -20.53 13.68
C THR A 7 2.29 -20.45 12.79
N LYS A 8 3.45 -20.14 13.37
CA LYS A 8 4.73 -20.14 12.65
C LYS A 8 5.07 -21.52 12.07
N GLY A 9 4.74 -22.60 12.78
CA GLY A 9 4.94 -23.97 12.28
C GLY A 9 4.04 -24.33 11.10
N ASP A 10 2.92 -23.64 10.95
CA ASP A 10 2.02 -23.78 9.80
C ASP A 10 2.49 -22.95 8.60
N GLN A 11 3.28 -21.89 8.80
CA GLN A 11 3.81 -21.06 7.72
C GLN A 11 4.74 -21.84 6.79
N ASP A 12 5.67 -22.63 7.37
CA ASP A 12 6.59 -23.46 6.59
C ASP A 12 5.86 -24.57 5.82
N LYS A 13 4.86 -25.19 6.47
CA LYS A 13 4.01 -26.21 5.83
C LYS A 13 3.14 -25.62 4.73
N LEU A 14 2.63 -24.42 4.92
CA LEU A 14 1.82 -23.69 3.96
C LEU A 14 2.63 -23.39 2.69
N GLY A 15 3.87 -22.91 2.84
CA GLY A 15 4.75 -22.67 1.69
C GLY A 15 5.01 -23.92 0.86
N LEU A 16 5.29 -25.06 1.52
CA LEU A 16 5.51 -26.34 0.83
C LEU A 16 4.22 -26.86 0.17
N ALA A 17 3.09 -26.76 0.86
CA ALA A 17 1.79 -27.22 0.37
C ALA A 17 1.33 -26.42 -0.85
N LEU A 18 1.44 -25.10 -0.79
CA LEU A 18 1.09 -24.22 -1.91
C LEU A 18 1.99 -24.45 -3.13
N THR A 19 3.28 -24.73 -2.92
CA THR A 19 4.20 -25.05 -4.01
C THR A 19 3.82 -26.37 -4.70
N ARG A 20 3.44 -27.40 -3.94
CA ARG A 20 2.95 -28.67 -4.52
C ARG A 20 1.64 -28.48 -5.28
N LEU A 21 0.69 -27.75 -4.70
CA LEU A 21 -0.58 -27.45 -5.36
C LEU A 21 -0.39 -26.62 -6.64
N ALA A 22 0.57 -25.69 -6.66
CA ALA A 22 0.92 -24.93 -7.87
C ALA A 22 1.58 -25.79 -8.97
N GLN A 23 2.24 -26.90 -8.61
CA GLN A 23 2.77 -27.87 -9.59
C GLN A 23 1.67 -28.75 -10.19
N GLU A 24 0.63 -29.07 -9.40
CA GLU A 24 -0.51 -29.85 -9.86
C GLU A 24 -1.47 -29.02 -10.72
N ASP A 25 -1.72 -27.77 -10.33
CA ASP A 25 -2.59 -26.84 -11.06
C ASP A 25 -1.83 -25.56 -11.45
N PRO A 26 -1.40 -25.42 -12.72
CA PRO A 26 -0.68 -24.24 -13.20
C PRO A 26 -1.58 -22.98 -13.30
N THR A 27 -2.90 -23.11 -13.14
CA THR A 27 -3.83 -21.97 -13.11
C THR A 27 -3.87 -21.30 -11.74
N PHE A 28 -3.36 -21.97 -10.71
CA PHE A 28 -3.19 -21.41 -9.37
C PHE A 28 -1.91 -20.58 -9.30
N ARG A 29 -2.02 -19.33 -8.88
CA ARG A 29 -0.87 -18.44 -8.66
C ARG A 29 -0.82 -18.01 -7.21
N MET A 30 0.35 -18.11 -6.62
CA MET A 30 0.62 -17.53 -5.31
C MET A 30 1.59 -16.36 -5.45
N ARG A 31 1.36 -15.30 -4.70
CA ARG A 31 2.28 -14.19 -4.55
C ARG A 31 2.30 -13.78 -3.09
N THR A 32 3.48 -13.67 -2.50
CA THR A 32 3.64 -13.03 -1.21
C THR A 32 3.75 -11.53 -1.43
N ASP A 33 2.92 -10.77 -0.73
CA ASP A 33 3.00 -9.32 -0.75
C ASP A 33 4.02 -8.86 0.30
N GLU A 34 4.99 -8.04 -0.11
CA GLU A 34 6.10 -7.59 0.76
C GLU A 34 5.63 -6.54 1.77
N GLU A 35 4.56 -5.80 1.46
CA GLU A 35 4.07 -4.71 2.32
C GLU A 35 3.18 -5.21 3.44
N THR A 36 2.33 -6.20 3.15
CA THR A 36 1.39 -6.78 4.11
C THR A 36 1.93 -8.07 4.74
N GLN A 37 3.02 -8.63 4.18
CA GLN A 37 3.56 -9.96 4.50
C GLN A 37 2.52 -11.08 4.40
N GLN A 38 1.43 -10.85 3.67
CA GLN A 38 0.37 -11.82 3.45
C GLN A 38 0.66 -12.65 2.20
N THR A 39 0.30 -13.92 2.25
CA THR A 39 0.31 -14.79 1.06
C THR A 39 -1.01 -14.60 0.33
N ILE A 40 -0.96 -13.96 -0.83
CA ILE A 40 -2.10 -13.78 -1.71
C ILE A 40 -2.19 -14.96 -2.67
N ILE A 41 -3.35 -15.58 -2.71
CA ILE A 41 -3.67 -16.65 -3.65
C ILE A 41 -4.64 -16.14 -4.72
N ALA A 42 -4.31 -16.45 -5.97
CA ALA A 42 -5.10 -16.16 -7.15
C ALA A 42 -5.53 -17.47 -7.80
N GLY A 43 -6.82 -17.55 -8.14
CA GLY A 43 -7.44 -18.71 -8.77
C GLY A 43 -8.55 -18.29 -9.71
N MET A 44 -9.07 -19.25 -10.48
CA MET A 44 -10.05 -19.00 -11.56
C MET A 44 -11.46 -18.60 -11.07
N GLY A 45 -11.73 -18.69 -9.76
CA GLY A 45 -12.99 -18.33 -9.15
C GLY A 45 -13.05 -18.71 -7.66
N GLU A 46 -14.13 -18.34 -6.99
CA GLU A 46 -14.32 -18.61 -5.55
C GLU A 46 -14.36 -20.10 -5.24
N LEU A 47 -15.12 -20.89 -6.04
CA LEU A 47 -15.17 -22.35 -5.88
C LEU A 47 -13.79 -23.00 -6.02
N HIS A 48 -12.95 -22.51 -6.94
CA HIS A 48 -11.60 -23.04 -7.10
C HIS A 48 -10.78 -22.79 -5.83
N LEU A 49 -10.87 -21.58 -5.25
CA LEU A 49 -10.19 -21.26 -4.00
C LEU A 49 -10.70 -22.08 -2.82
N GLU A 50 -12.01 -22.34 -2.74
CA GLU A 50 -12.62 -23.18 -1.70
C GLU A 50 -12.12 -24.63 -1.75
N ILE A 51 -12.01 -25.21 -2.95
CA ILE A 51 -11.48 -26.57 -3.13
C ILE A 51 -10.01 -26.63 -2.71
N ILE A 52 -9.20 -25.62 -3.08
CA ILE A 52 -7.80 -25.54 -2.66
C ILE A 52 -7.68 -25.46 -1.13
N LEU A 53 -8.54 -24.66 -0.49
CA LEU A 53 -8.57 -24.54 0.97
C LEU A 53 -8.97 -25.85 1.66
N ASP A 54 -9.95 -26.58 1.13
CA ASP A 54 -10.35 -27.89 1.65
C ASP A 54 -9.22 -28.93 1.47
N ARG A 55 -8.53 -28.94 0.32
CA ARG A 55 -7.35 -29.78 0.09
C ARG A 55 -6.20 -29.45 1.05
N LEU A 56 -5.90 -28.16 1.26
CA LEU A 56 -4.88 -27.72 2.24
C LEU A 56 -5.19 -28.23 3.65
N ARG A 57 -6.46 -28.19 4.07
CA ARG A 57 -6.89 -28.68 5.39
C ARG A 57 -6.83 -30.21 5.49
N ARG A 58 -7.26 -30.93 4.46
CA ARG A 58 -7.33 -32.41 4.48
C ARG A 58 -5.98 -33.08 4.27
N GLU A 59 -5.22 -32.64 3.27
CA GLU A 59 -3.97 -33.28 2.86
C GLU A 59 -2.79 -32.82 3.74
N PHE A 60 -2.71 -31.52 4.03
CA PHE A 60 -1.56 -30.91 4.70
C PHE A 60 -1.83 -30.55 6.17
N LYS A 61 -3.07 -30.68 6.64
CA LYS A 61 -3.50 -30.34 8.02
C LYS A 61 -3.10 -28.92 8.45
N VAL A 62 -3.13 -27.99 7.50
CA VAL A 62 -2.79 -26.58 7.75
C VAL A 62 -4.06 -25.79 8.01
N GLU A 63 -4.16 -25.19 9.19
CA GLU A 63 -5.23 -24.24 9.49
C GLU A 63 -4.81 -22.82 9.08
N ALA A 64 -5.39 -22.33 7.98
CA ALA A 64 -5.24 -20.96 7.52
C ALA A 64 -6.54 -20.16 7.72
N ASN A 65 -6.38 -18.89 8.11
CA ASN A 65 -7.43 -17.90 8.06
C ASN A 65 -7.52 -17.34 6.63
N VAL A 66 -8.75 -17.19 6.15
CA VAL A 66 -9.03 -16.69 4.81
C VAL A 66 -9.70 -15.35 4.93
N GLY A 67 -9.11 -14.35 4.29
CA GLY A 67 -9.59 -12.97 4.30
C GLY A 67 -9.60 -12.35 2.92
N LYS A 68 -10.22 -11.17 2.84
CA LYS A 68 -10.03 -10.27 1.71
C LYS A 68 -8.57 -9.80 1.73
N PRO A 69 -7.86 -9.80 0.58
CA PRO A 69 -6.53 -9.20 0.50
C PRO A 69 -6.56 -7.77 1.02
N GLN A 70 -5.57 -7.40 1.81
CA GLN A 70 -5.40 -6.00 2.14
C GLN A 70 -4.98 -5.23 0.88
N VAL A 71 -5.57 -4.06 0.69
CA VAL A 71 -5.20 -3.17 -0.39
C VAL A 71 -3.98 -2.38 0.08
N ALA A 72 -2.94 -2.35 -0.75
CA ALA A 72 -1.74 -1.54 -0.52
C ALA A 72 -2.07 -0.05 -0.76
N TYR A 73 -2.70 0.57 0.23
CA TYR A 73 -2.85 2.03 0.26
C TYR A 73 -1.50 2.69 0.46
N LYS A 74 -1.41 3.94 0.01
CA LYS A 74 -0.22 4.78 0.17
C LYS A 74 -0.63 6.08 0.83
N GLU A 75 0.31 6.75 1.48
CA GLU A 75 0.08 8.10 2.00
C GLU A 75 0.80 9.12 1.08
N ALA A 76 0.26 10.32 0.99
CA ALA A 76 0.96 11.45 0.38
C ALA A 76 0.72 12.71 1.21
N ILE A 77 1.62 13.66 1.07
CA ILE A 77 1.53 14.98 1.69
C ILE A 77 0.91 15.98 0.71
N THR A 78 0.27 17.05 1.21
CA THR A 78 -0.35 18.06 0.33
C THR A 78 0.23 19.46 0.50
N LYS A 79 0.85 19.75 1.64
CA LYS A 79 1.41 21.07 1.96
C LYS A 79 2.90 20.98 2.22
N THR A 80 3.62 22.01 1.79
CA THR A 80 4.99 22.25 2.24
C THR A 80 5.00 22.67 3.70
N VAL A 81 5.82 22.00 4.50
CA VAL A 81 5.96 22.29 5.94
C VAL A 81 7.40 22.18 6.38
N GLU A 82 7.73 22.93 7.43
CA GLU A 82 9.04 22.95 8.05
C GLU A 82 8.88 22.65 9.54
N LYS A 83 9.64 21.67 10.03
CA LYS A 83 9.67 21.32 11.46
C LYS A 83 11.07 20.96 11.92
N GLU A 84 11.31 21.27 13.18
CA GLU A 84 12.48 20.84 13.96
C GLU A 84 12.23 19.45 14.52
N GLY A 85 13.23 18.59 14.44
CA GLY A 85 13.28 17.33 15.17
C GLY A 85 14.50 17.34 16.08
N ARG A 86 14.25 17.53 17.38
CA ARG A 86 15.29 17.53 18.39
C ARG A 86 15.19 16.30 19.28
N PHE A 87 16.27 15.54 19.34
CA PHE A 87 16.43 14.38 20.20
C PHE A 87 17.58 14.60 21.17
N VAL A 88 17.24 14.70 22.45
CA VAL A 88 18.22 14.81 23.55
C VAL A 88 17.93 13.72 24.57
N ARG A 89 18.88 12.82 24.78
CA ARG A 89 18.80 11.80 25.84
C ARG A 89 20.11 11.75 26.60
N GLN A 90 20.04 12.04 27.89
CA GLN A 90 21.18 12.02 28.79
C GLN A 90 20.98 10.88 29.79
N THR A 91 21.58 9.71 29.52
CA THR A 91 21.55 8.55 30.42
C THR A 91 22.95 8.33 30.99
N GLY A 92 23.30 9.03 32.07
CA GLY A 92 24.44 8.75 32.98
C GLY A 92 25.85 8.54 32.39
N GLY A 93 26.03 8.61 31.07
CA GLY A 93 27.22 8.31 30.28
C GLY A 93 27.18 9.08 28.95
N LYS A 94 27.67 8.51 27.84
CA LYS A 94 27.66 9.18 26.51
C LYS A 94 26.26 9.71 26.19
N GLY A 95 26.13 11.03 26.03
CA GLY A 95 24.87 11.65 25.64
C GLY A 95 24.48 11.25 24.22
N GLN A 96 23.19 11.38 23.92
CA GLN A 96 22.66 11.34 22.57
C GLN A 96 22.04 12.69 22.27
N TYR A 97 22.64 13.41 21.35
CA TYR A 97 22.18 14.69 20.84
C TYR A 97 22.02 14.61 19.31
N GLY A 98 20.87 15.04 18.81
CA GLY A 98 20.64 15.23 17.39
C GLY A 98 19.56 16.28 17.20
N ASP A 99 19.82 17.26 16.35
CA ASP A 99 18.89 18.33 16.05
C ASP A 99 18.92 18.61 14.54
N VAL A 100 17.78 18.48 13.87
CA VAL A 100 17.64 18.63 12.41
C VAL A 100 16.36 19.36 12.09
N TRP A 101 16.46 20.36 11.22
CA TRP A 101 15.32 21.00 10.57
C TRP A 101 15.09 20.40 9.20
N LEU A 102 13.88 19.89 9.00
CA LEU A 102 13.45 19.34 7.73
C LEU A 102 12.36 20.21 7.13
N ARG A 103 12.54 20.57 5.86
CA ARG A 103 11.48 21.06 4.97
C ARG A 103 10.98 19.88 4.15
N VAL A 104 9.68 19.65 4.17
CA VAL A 104 9.04 18.55 3.48
C VAL A 104 8.05 19.13 2.47
N GLU A 105 8.19 18.74 1.20
CA GLU A 105 7.38 19.25 0.09
C GLU A 105 6.76 18.11 -0.71
N PRO A 106 5.47 18.21 -1.10
CA PRO A 106 4.84 17.24 -1.98
C PRO A 106 5.48 17.28 -3.37
N GLN A 107 5.63 16.12 -4.00
CA GLN A 107 6.10 16.01 -5.38
C GLN A 107 4.98 15.50 -6.31
N ALA A 108 5.23 15.63 -7.61
CA ALA A 108 4.33 15.07 -8.61
C ALA A 108 4.27 13.53 -8.48
N PRO A 109 3.12 12.90 -8.78
CA PRO A 109 2.98 11.45 -8.73
C PRO A 109 4.05 10.73 -9.56
N GLY A 110 4.72 9.73 -8.96
CA GLY A 110 5.77 8.95 -9.63
C GLY A 110 7.19 9.52 -9.55
N THR A 111 7.40 10.62 -8.83
CA THR A 111 8.74 11.21 -8.60
C THR A 111 9.53 10.43 -7.53
N GLY A 112 8.84 9.72 -6.64
CA GLY A 112 9.45 8.94 -5.57
C GLY A 112 10.00 9.80 -4.43
N PHE A 113 11.01 9.26 -3.73
CA PHE A 113 11.67 9.93 -2.61
C PHE A 113 12.91 10.69 -3.08
N VAL A 114 12.91 12.01 -2.90
CA VAL A 114 14.05 12.88 -3.18
C VAL A 114 14.55 13.52 -1.89
N PHE A 115 15.84 13.34 -1.59
CA PHE A 115 16.48 13.97 -0.44
C PHE A 115 17.50 15.01 -0.89
N GLU A 116 17.36 16.25 -0.42
CA GLU A 116 18.32 17.33 -0.66
C GLU A 116 19.00 17.78 0.64
N TRP A 117 20.32 17.92 0.57
CA TRP A 117 21.12 18.46 1.66
C TRP A 117 21.49 19.92 1.36
N LYS A 118 20.88 20.85 2.08
CA LYS A 118 21.09 22.30 1.95
C LYS A 118 21.77 22.94 3.16
N ILE A 119 22.20 22.16 4.16
CA ILE A 119 22.94 22.69 5.31
C ILE A 119 24.30 23.23 4.85
N VAL A 120 24.47 24.55 4.97
CA VAL A 120 25.70 25.29 4.66
C VAL A 120 26.33 25.76 5.97
N GLY A 121 27.65 25.76 6.07
CA GLY A 121 28.36 26.35 7.22
C GLY A 121 28.80 25.37 8.33
N GLY A 122 28.68 24.05 8.11
CA GLY A 122 29.22 23.05 9.05
C GLY A 122 28.37 22.82 10.30
N ALA A 123 27.13 23.31 10.34
CA ALA A 123 26.19 23.10 11.44
C ALA A 123 25.83 21.63 11.68
N ILE A 124 26.01 20.77 10.67
CA ILE A 124 26.03 19.31 10.82
C ILE A 124 27.14 18.76 9.91
N PRO A 125 28.08 17.93 10.43
CA PRO A 125 29.04 17.20 9.60
C PRO A 125 28.36 16.33 8.54
N ARG A 126 28.93 16.28 7.33
CA ARG A 126 28.39 15.48 6.21
C ARG A 126 28.32 13.98 6.49
N GLU A 127 29.08 13.50 7.47
CA GLU A 127 29.04 12.10 7.92
C GLU A 127 27.65 11.68 8.39
N TYR A 128 26.88 12.60 8.99
CA TYR A 128 25.52 12.35 9.46
C TYR A 128 24.45 12.44 8.37
N GLN A 129 24.79 12.91 7.16
CA GLN A 129 23.84 13.06 6.06
C GLN A 129 23.12 11.75 5.75
N LYS A 130 23.87 10.63 5.71
CA LYS A 130 23.31 9.32 5.42
C LYS A 130 22.36 8.85 6.52
N ALA A 131 22.70 9.09 7.79
CA ALA A 131 21.87 8.73 8.93
C ALA A 131 20.54 9.50 8.95
N VAL A 132 20.58 10.81 8.62
CA VAL A 132 19.37 11.63 8.48
C VAL A 132 18.49 11.13 7.33
N GLN A 133 19.09 10.86 6.16
CA GLN A 133 18.36 10.32 5.01
C GLN A 133 17.70 8.98 5.32
N GLU A 134 18.42 8.05 5.97
CA GLU A 134 17.88 6.77 6.39
C GLU A 134 16.76 6.93 7.42
N GLY A 135 16.88 7.86 8.38
CA GLY A 135 15.83 8.15 9.36
C GLY A 135 14.54 8.64 8.72
N VAL A 136 14.64 9.52 7.71
CA VAL A 136 13.49 9.97 6.91
C VAL A 136 12.91 8.80 6.11
N ARG A 137 13.75 8.00 5.44
CA ARG A 137 13.29 6.86 4.63
C ARG A 137 12.56 5.80 5.45
N GLU A 138 13.11 5.41 6.59
CA GLU A 138 12.46 4.44 7.50
C GLU A 138 11.15 5.01 8.07
N SER A 139 11.16 6.27 8.47
CA SER A 139 9.94 6.91 8.98
C SER A 139 8.89 7.12 7.89
N ALA A 140 9.28 7.24 6.63
CA ALA A 140 8.36 7.31 5.51
C ALA A 140 7.73 5.95 5.19
N GLN A 141 8.36 4.82 5.53
CA GLN A 141 7.73 3.50 5.40
C GLN A 141 6.56 3.31 6.36
N SER A 142 6.60 3.98 7.53
CA SER A 142 5.54 3.97 8.53
C SER A 142 4.82 5.33 8.57
N GLY A 143 3.82 5.48 7.70
CA GLY A 143 2.96 6.67 7.62
C GLY A 143 2.26 6.99 8.94
N VAL A 144 1.75 8.22 9.04
CA VAL A 144 1.19 8.74 10.29
C VAL A 144 -0.34 8.62 10.35
N LEU A 145 -1.02 8.49 9.21
CA LEU A 145 -2.48 8.33 9.18
C LEU A 145 -2.91 6.90 9.52
N ALA A 146 -2.46 5.95 8.72
CA ALA A 146 -2.89 4.55 8.81
C ALA A 146 -1.71 3.57 8.77
N GLY A 147 -0.48 4.07 8.86
CA GLY A 147 0.74 3.26 8.89
C GLY A 147 1.19 2.80 7.50
N PHE A 148 0.65 3.39 6.43
CA PHE A 148 1.04 3.05 5.07
C PHE A 148 2.27 3.85 4.62
N PRO A 149 3.09 3.32 3.70
CA PRO A 149 4.26 4.04 3.22
C PRO A 149 3.85 5.32 2.48
N VAL A 150 4.54 6.42 2.79
CA VAL A 150 4.37 7.72 2.16
C VAL A 150 5.15 7.75 0.85
N MET A 151 4.50 8.17 -0.24
CA MET A 151 5.13 8.30 -1.56
C MET A 151 5.22 9.76 -2.02
N ASP A 152 6.05 9.98 -3.03
CA ASP A 152 6.14 11.22 -3.80
C ASP A 152 6.35 12.47 -2.93
N PHE A 153 7.48 12.50 -2.23
CA PHE A 153 7.86 13.63 -1.41
C PHE A 153 9.33 13.99 -1.54
N LYS A 154 9.59 15.27 -1.34
CA LYS A 154 10.93 15.84 -1.23
C LYS A 154 11.19 16.21 0.22
N ALA A 155 12.30 15.74 0.77
CA ALA A 155 12.78 16.13 2.08
C ALA A 155 14.09 16.91 1.93
N GLU A 156 14.09 18.16 2.38
CA GLU A 156 15.27 19.02 2.39
C GLU A 156 15.73 19.26 3.82
N ALA A 157 16.98 18.89 4.14
CA ALA A 157 17.61 19.28 5.39
C ALA A 157 18.32 20.62 5.18
N PHE A 158 17.85 21.69 5.84
CA PHE A 158 18.37 23.04 5.63
C PHE A 158 19.07 23.64 6.85
N ASP A 159 18.74 23.17 8.06
CA ASP A 159 19.33 23.65 9.31
C ASP A 159 19.41 22.53 10.35
N GLY A 160 20.10 22.78 11.46
CA GLY A 160 20.21 21.86 12.59
C GLY A 160 21.47 22.11 13.43
N SER A 161 21.58 21.38 14.53
CA SER A 161 22.67 21.57 15.49
C SER A 161 23.34 20.23 15.81
N TYR A 162 24.65 20.28 16.04
CA TYR A 162 25.41 19.14 16.57
C TYR A 162 26.19 19.54 17.83
N HIS A 163 26.45 18.56 18.68
CA HIS A 163 27.28 18.66 19.86
C HIS A 163 28.49 17.72 19.75
N GLU A 164 29.72 18.20 19.93
CA GLU A 164 30.94 17.44 19.60
C GLU A 164 31.10 16.11 20.38
N VAL A 165 30.61 16.06 21.62
CA VAL A 165 30.82 14.91 22.52
C VAL A 165 29.62 13.97 22.57
N ASP A 166 28.42 14.51 22.35
CA ASP A 166 27.14 13.81 22.57
C ASP A 166 26.41 13.49 21.26
N SER A 167 26.91 13.96 20.11
CA SER A 167 26.31 13.63 18.81
C SER A 167 26.61 12.20 18.41
N SER A 168 25.58 11.50 17.95
CA SER A 168 25.72 10.17 17.38
C SER A 168 24.87 10.04 16.13
N GLU A 169 25.29 9.18 15.19
CA GLU A 169 24.50 8.88 13.99
C GLU A 169 23.09 8.42 14.33
N MET A 170 22.95 7.60 15.39
CA MET A 170 21.66 7.12 15.86
C MET A 170 20.78 8.26 16.39
N ALA A 171 21.36 9.25 17.07
CA ALA A 171 20.60 10.40 17.55
C ALA A 171 20.07 11.26 16.39
N PHE A 172 20.89 11.50 15.36
CA PHE A 172 20.46 12.20 14.14
C PHE A 172 19.41 11.43 13.35
N LYS A 173 19.52 10.11 13.28
CA LYS A 173 18.50 9.24 12.66
C LYS A 173 17.15 9.37 13.38
N ILE A 174 17.15 9.36 14.71
CA ILE A 174 15.93 9.51 15.52
C ILE A 174 15.37 10.94 15.42
N ALA A 175 16.23 11.96 15.46
CA ALA A 175 15.87 13.35 15.27
C ALA A 175 15.16 13.58 13.92
N ALA A 176 15.74 13.08 12.84
CA ALA A 176 15.14 13.12 11.50
C ALA A 176 13.79 12.38 11.44
N SER A 177 13.69 11.25 12.12
CA SER A 177 12.44 10.50 12.24
C SER A 177 11.34 11.28 12.97
N MET A 178 11.70 12.03 14.01
CA MET A 178 10.77 12.89 14.76
C MET A 178 10.33 14.09 13.93
N ALA A 179 11.29 14.81 13.30
CA ALA A 179 11.00 15.90 12.38
C ALA A 179 10.04 15.46 11.27
N TRP A 180 10.30 14.31 10.65
CA TRP A 180 9.44 13.75 9.61
C TRP A 180 8.01 13.50 10.09
N LYS A 181 7.83 12.90 11.28
CA LYS A 181 6.50 12.62 11.82
C LYS A 181 5.71 13.91 12.10
N GLU A 182 6.37 14.94 12.60
CA GLU A 182 5.72 16.23 12.85
C GLU A 182 5.39 16.99 11.56
N CYS A 183 6.30 16.94 10.58
CA CYS A 183 6.04 17.42 9.23
C CYS A 183 4.83 16.71 8.64
N ASN A 184 4.81 15.38 8.62
CA ASN A 184 3.72 14.62 7.99
C ASN A 184 2.35 14.95 8.62
N ARG A 185 2.26 15.10 9.95
CA ARG A 185 1.02 15.54 10.61
C ARG A 185 0.58 16.94 10.19
N SER A 186 1.52 17.86 10.05
CA SER A 186 1.24 19.25 9.71
C SER A 186 1.00 19.46 8.21
N ALA A 187 1.51 18.55 7.37
CA ALA A 187 1.46 18.61 5.91
C ALA A 187 0.10 18.27 5.31
N GLY A 188 -0.90 17.93 6.13
CA GLY A 188 -2.22 17.50 5.67
C GLY A 188 -2.10 16.21 4.86
N PRO A 189 -1.78 15.08 5.51
CA PRO A 189 -1.57 13.82 4.81
C PRO A 189 -2.89 13.37 4.19
N ILE A 190 -2.82 12.71 3.03
CA ILE A 190 -3.95 12.14 2.30
C ILE A 190 -3.70 10.66 2.05
N LEU A 191 -4.78 9.88 2.05
CA LEU A 191 -4.72 8.49 1.62
C LEU A 191 -4.84 8.39 0.09
N LEU A 192 -3.96 7.60 -0.51
CA LEU A 192 -3.97 7.23 -1.92
C LEU A 192 -4.37 5.76 -2.06
N GLU A 193 -5.33 5.50 -2.95
CA GLU A 193 -5.76 4.15 -3.32
C GLU A 193 -5.20 3.77 -4.71
N PRO A 194 -4.84 2.49 -4.93
CA PRO A 194 -4.40 2.02 -6.23
C PRO A 194 -5.59 1.89 -7.20
N ILE A 195 -5.47 2.56 -8.33
CA ILE A 195 -6.43 2.50 -9.43
C ILE A 195 -5.95 1.46 -10.45
N MET A 196 -6.84 0.52 -10.75
CA MET A 196 -6.63 -0.52 -11.75
C MET A 196 -7.26 -0.07 -13.07
N LYS A 197 -6.50 -0.20 -14.15
CA LYS A 197 -7.04 -0.16 -15.49
C LYS A 197 -7.63 -1.52 -15.82
N VAL A 198 -8.95 -1.56 -15.97
CA VAL A 198 -9.74 -2.75 -16.22
C VAL A 198 -10.19 -2.71 -17.67
N GLU A 199 -9.94 -3.80 -18.37
CA GLU A 199 -10.44 -4.04 -19.71
C GLU A 199 -11.44 -5.19 -19.65
N VAL A 200 -12.68 -4.94 -20.06
CA VAL A 200 -13.76 -5.93 -20.02
C VAL A 200 -14.23 -6.21 -21.44
N THR A 201 -14.12 -7.45 -21.87
CA THR A 201 -14.61 -7.90 -23.17
C THR A 201 -15.94 -8.61 -22.98
N THR A 202 -17.01 -8.08 -23.57
CA THR A 202 -18.37 -8.58 -23.42
C THR A 202 -19.17 -8.46 -24.73
N PRO A 203 -20.13 -9.35 -25.02
CA PRO A 203 -21.08 -9.13 -26.11
C PRO A 203 -21.92 -7.86 -25.88
N LYS A 204 -22.33 -7.20 -26.97
CA LYS A 204 -23.12 -5.94 -26.93
C LYS A 204 -24.40 -6.04 -26.10
N GLU A 205 -25.01 -7.21 -26.04
CA GLU A 205 -26.23 -7.51 -25.26
C GLU A 205 -26.06 -7.21 -23.76
N TYR A 206 -24.87 -7.41 -23.20
CA TYR A 206 -24.61 -7.29 -21.76
C TYR A 206 -23.83 -6.02 -21.39
N MET A 207 -23.52 -5.16 -22.37
CA MET A 207 -22.76 -3.93 -22.17
C MET A 207 -23.40 -3.02 -21.11
N GLY A 208 -24.73 -2.89 -21.11
CA GLY A 208 -25.45 -2.08 -20.13
C GLY A 208 -25.29 -2.57 -18.69
N ALA A 209 -25.30 -3.89 -18.49
CA ALA A 209 -25.13 -4.49 -17.16
C ALA A 209 -23.69 -4.28 -16.63
N ILE A 210 -22.68 -4.43 -17.49
CA ILE A 210 -21.27 -4.18 -17.13
C ILE A 210 -21.05 -2.71 -16.78
N ASN A 211 -21.56 -1.77 -17.60
CA ASN A 211 -21.42 -0.34 -17.32
C ASN A 211 -22.07 0.05 -15.99
N GLY A 212 -23.22 -0.54 -15.66
CA GLY A 212 -23.89 -0.35 -14.38
C GLY A 212 -23.06 -0.86 -13.20
N ASP A 213 -22.47 -2.05 -13.31
CA ASP A 213 -21.64 -2.63 -12.24
C ASP A 213 -20.33 -1.85 -12.04
N LEU A 214 -19.65 -1.47 -13.13
CA LEU A 214 -18.45 -0.63 -13.08
C LEU A 214 -18.74 0.72 -12.42
N SER A 215 -19.85 1.37 -12.79
CA SER A 215 -20.26 2.65 -12.18
C SER A 215 -20.58 2.51 -10.69
N ARG A 216 -21.22 1.40 -10.29
CA ARG A 216 -21.50 1.10 -8.87
C ARG A 216 -20.20 0.94 -8.06
N ARG A 217 -19.14 0.43 -8.68
CA ARG A 217 -17.80 0.22 -8.10
C ARG A 217 -16.90 1.45 -8.18
N ARG A 218 -17.46 2.65 -8.37
CA ARG A 218 -16.71 3.90 -8.55
C ARG A 218 -15.76 3.87 -9.75
N GLY A 219 -16.09 3.04 -10.75
CA GLY A 219 -15.33 2.94 -11.99
C GLY A 219 -15.57 4.12 -12.91
N ALA A 220 -14.49 4.77 -13.36
CA ALA A 220 -14.53 5.79 -14.40
C ALA A 220 -14.31 5.13 -15.77
N ILE A 221 -15.37 5.06 -16.58
CA ILE A 221 -15.29 4.52 -17.95
C ILE A 221 -14.53 5.51 -18.82
N GLN A 222 -13.45 5.05 -19.46
CA GLN A 222 -12.64 5.87 -20.36
C GLN A 222 -13.12 5.76 -21.80
N SER A 223 -13.26 4.53 -22.30
CA SER A 223 -13.63 4.26 -23.68
C SER A 223 -14.41 2.95 -23.80
N THR A 224 -15.15 2.84 -24.90
CA THR A 224 -15.78 1.61 -25.32
C THR A 224 -15.47 1.42 -26.79
N GLU A 225 -14.79 0.32 -27.11
CA GLU A 225 -14.33 0.01 -28.45
C GLU A 225 -15.02 -1.26 -28.97
N GLU A 226 -15.32 -1.29 -30.27
CA GLU A 226 -15.85 -2.49 -30.92
C GLU A 226 -14.68 -3.40 -31.31
N ALA A 227 -14.65 -4.61 -30.76
CA ALA A 227 -13.68 -5.63 -31.10
C ALA A 227 -14.19 -6.54 -32.24
N PRO A 228 -13.28 -7.18 -32.99
CA PRO A 228 -13.64 -8.12 -34.05
C PRO A 228 -14.57 -9.23 -33.53
N GLY A 229 -15.61 -9.57 -34.30
CA GLY A 229 -16.55 -10.64 -33.94
C GLY A 229 -17.76 -10.19 -33.11
N GLY A 230 -18.04 -8.88 -33.02
CA GLY A 230 -19.22 -8.35 -32.33
C GLY A 230 -19.08 -8.24 -30.81
N ALA A 231 -17.86 -8.44 -30.30
CA ALA A 231 -17.51 -8.17 -28.91
C ALA A 231 -17.28 -6.66 -28.70
N GLN A 232 -17.56 -6.18 -27.50
CA GLN A 232 -17.31 -4.82 -27.05
C GLN A 232 -16.24 -4.89 -25.96
N VAL A 233 -15.26 -3.99 -26.05
CA VAL A 233 -14.19 -3.84 -25.07
C VAL A 233 -14.43 -2.54 -24.32
N ILE A 234 -14.63 -2.64 -23.01
CA ILE A 234 -14.87 -1.49 -22.13
C ILE A 234 -13.60 -1.27 -21.32
N MET A 235 -13.02 -0.08 -21.43
CA MET A 235 -11.87 0.33 -20.64
C MET A 235 -12.32 1.25 -19.52
N ALA A 236 -11.99 0.91 -18.28
CA ALA A 236 -12.36 1.69 -17.11
C ALA A 236 -11.22 1.73 -16.08
N HIS A 237 -11.16 2.83 -15.34
CA HIS A 237 -10.34 2.96 -14.15
C HIS A 237 -11.18 2.65 -12.91
N VAL A 238 -10.81 1.63 -12.15
CA VAL A 238 -11.56 1.18 -10.97
C VAL A 238 -10.62 1.03 -9.78
N PRO A 239 -10.98 1.52 -8.59
CA PRO A 239 -10.21 1.26 -7.37
C PRO A 239 -10.11 -0.23 -7.06
N LEU A 240 -8.91 -0.71 -6.71
CA LEU A 240 -8.69 -2.12 -6.38
C LEU A 240 -9.57 -2.60 -5.22
N SER A 241 -9.93 -1.71 -4.28
CA SER A 241 -10.80 -2.01 -3.14
C SER A 241 -12.19 -2.47 -3.56
N GLU A 242 -12.69 -1.99 -4.69
CA GLU A 242 -14.03 -2.30 -5.21
C GLU A 242 -14.02 -3.49 -6.18
N MET A 243 -12.85 -3.97 -6.60
CA MET A 243 -12.69 -5.07 -7.56
C MET A 243 -12.82 -6.46 -6.91
N PHE A 244 -12.90 -6.55 -5.58
CA PHE A 244 -13.11 -7.83 -4.90
C PHE A 244 -14.49 -8.41 -5.25
N GLY A 245 -14.51 -9.67 -5.70
CA GLY A 245 -15.74 -10.36 -6.11
C GLY A 245 -16.22 -10.01 -7.52
N TYR A 246 -15.57 -9.07 -8.22
CA TYR A 246 -15.99 -8.63 -9.56
C TYR A 246 -16.09 -9.80 -10.56
N ALA A 247 -15.19 -10.79 -10.47
CA ALA A 247 -15.22 -11.97 -11.33
C ALA A 247 -16.53 -12.78 -11.21
N THR A 248 -17.09 -12.88 -9.99
CA THR A 248 -18.34 -13.61 -9.74
C THR A 248 -19.54 -12.79 -10.23
N ASP A 249 -19.58 -11.50 -9.88
CA ASP A 249 -20.68 -10.60 -10.24
C ASP A 249 -20.77 -10.39 -11.77
N MET A 250 -19.64 -10.21 -12.44
CA MET A 250 -19.57 -10.10 -13.90
C MET A 250 -20.01 -11.37 -14.61
N ARG A 251 -19.60 -12.57 -14.13
CA ARG A 251 -20.05 -13.84 -14.72
C ARG A 251 -21.55 -14.02 -14.57
N SER A 252 -22.11 -13.68 -13.40
CA SER A 252 -23.56 -13.73 -13.17
C SER A 252 -24.33 -12.78 -14.09
N ALA A 253 -23.83 -11.54 -14.25
CA ALA A 253 -24.45 -10.53 -15.09
C ALA A 253 -24.39 -10.86 -16.60
N THR A 254 -23.36 -11.57 -17.04
CA THR A 254 -23.09 -11.86 -18.47
C THR A 254 -23.31 -13.33 -18.85
N GLN A 255 -23.88 -14.13 -17.95
CA GLN A 255 -24.02 -15.58 -18.12
C GLN A 255 -22.69 -16.27 -18.47
N GLY A 256 -21.58 -15.75 -17.92
CA GLY A 256 -20.22 -16.26 -18.14
C GLY A 256 -19.60 -15.94 -19.50
N ARG A 257 -20.20 -15.04 -20.29
CA ARG A 257 -19.70 -14.69 -21.64
C ARG A 257 -18.70 -13.53 -21.66
N ALA A 258 -18.54 -12.82 -20.56
CA ALA A 258 -17.56 -11.75 -20.47
C ALA A 258 -16.27 -12.20 -19.79
N THR A 259 -15.17 -11.56 -20.19
CA THR A 259 -13.85 -11.72 -19.60
C THR A 259 -13.33 -10.34 -19.20
N TYR A 260 -12.46 -10.30 -18.20
CA TYR A 260 -11.79 -9.06 -17.81
C TYR A 260 -10.30 -9.30 -17.58
N THR A 261 -9.52 -8.27 -17.85
CA THR A 261 -8.12 -8.14 -17.44
C THR A 261 -7.99 -6.87 -16.63
N MET A 262 -7.02 -6.85 -15.71
CA MET A 262 -6.72 -5.66 -14.93
C MET A 262 -5.22 -5.48 -14.80
N GLU A 263 -4.77 -4.24 -14.94
CA GLU A 263 -3.39 -3.82 -14.76
C GLU A 263 -3.33 -2.61 -13.84
N PHE A 264 -2.24 -2.46 -13.10
CA PHE A 264 -2.04 -1.27 -12.27
C PHE A 264 -1.85 -0.05 -13.17
N SER A 265 -2.59 1.03 -12.90
CA SER A 265 -2.51 2.28 -13.66
C SER A 265 -1.72 3.33 -12.88
N HIS A 266 -2.28 3.80 -11.77
CA HIS A 266 -1.70 4.85 -10.94
C HIS A 266 -2.34 4.86 -9.54
N TYR A 267 -1.83 5.70 -8.66
CA TYR A 267 -2.45 5.99 -7.37
C TYR A 267 -3.28 7.27 -7.46
N GLU A 268 -4.48 7.24 -6.91
CA GLU A 268 -5.39 8.38 -6.85
C GLU A 268 -5.81 8.64 -5.41
N LYS A 269 -6.20 9.89 -5.11
CA LYS A 269 -6.71 10.25 -3.79
C LYS A 269 -7.99 9.48 -3.47
N ALA A 270 -7.98 8.78 -2.35
CA ALA A 270 -9.16 8.08 -1.85
C ALA A 270 -10.25 9.10 -1.42
N PRO A 271 -11.54 8.80 -1.64
CA PRO A 271 -12.63 9.58 -1.09
C PRO A 271 -12.58 9.63 0.43
N ARG A 272 -13.09 10.73 1.02
CA ARG A 272 -13.12 10.92 2.48
C ARG A 272 -13.78 9.75 3.23
N SER A 273 -14.84 9.18 2.68
CA SER A 273 -15.54 8.04 3.29
C SER A 273 -14.63 6.82 3.47
N VAL A 274 -13.77 6.54 2.49
CA VAL A 274 -12.82 5.41 2.53
C VAL A 274 -11.66 5.77 3.46
N GLU A 275 -11.15 7.00 3.37
CA GLU A 275 -10.08 7.50 4.25
C GLU A 275 -10.45 7.38 5.73
N GLU A 276 -11.65 7.81 6.12
CA GLU A 276 -12.14 7.69 7.50
C GLU A 276 -12.28 6.24 7.96
N GLU A 277 -12.78 5.34 7.10
CA GLU A 277 -12.92 3.92 7.42
C GLU A 277 -11.56 3.24 7.65
N ILE A 278 -10.59 3.52 6.78
CA ILE A 278 -9.24 2.95 6.86
C ILE A 278 -8.48 3.50 8.07
N VAL A 279 -8.57 4.81 8.32
CA VAL A 279 -7.96 5.42 9.52
C VAL A 279 -8.59 4.86 10.80
N ALA A 280 -9.91 4.65 10.84
CA ALA A 280 -10.58 4.05 11.98
C ALA A 280 -10.14 2.60 12.22
N LYS A 281 -10.00 1.80 11.16
CA LYS A 281 -9.47 0.42 11.23
C LYS A 281 -8.02 0.40 11.73
N ALA A 282 -7.16 1.28 11.21
CA ALA A 282 -5.76 1.37 11.63
C ALA A 282 -5.61 1.83 13.09
N ALA A 283 -6.49 2.73 13.56
CA ALA A 283 -6.52 3.18 14.95
C ALA A 283 -7.08 2.14 15.95
N GLY A 284 -7.46 0.93 15.49
CA GLY A 284 -7.97 -0.14 16.34
C GLY A 284 -9.37 0.12 16.93
N LYS A 285 -10.07 1.18 16.49
CA LYS A 285 -11.48 1.39 16.85
C LYS A 285 -12.34 0.50 15.98
N LYS A 286 -12.88 -0.58 16.58
CA LYS A 286 -14.04 -1.29 16.03
C LYS A 286 -15.11 -0.24 15.70
N LEU A 287 -15.37 -0.01 14.41
CA LEU A 287 -16.59 0.68 13.98
C LEU A 287 -17.76 -0.15 14.54
N ALA A 288 -18.50 0.44 15.47
CA ALA A 288 -19.78 -0.11 15.89
C ALA A 288 -20.71 -0.09 14.66
N PRO A 289 -21.39 -1.20 14.33
CA PRO A 289 -22.38 -1.16 13.27
C PRO A 289 -23.51 -0.21 13.70
N ALA A 290 -23.88 0.69 12.80
CA ALA A 290 -25.11 1.47 12.89
C ALA A 290 -26.34 0.58 12.65
#